data_AF-A0A7K0ES49-F1
#
_entry.id   AF-A0A7K0ES49-F1
#
_cell.length_a   1.000
_cell.length_b   1.000
_cell.length_c   1.000
_cell.angle_alpha   90.00
_cell.angle_beta   90.00
_cell.angle_gamma   90.00
#
_symmetry.space_group_name_H-M   'P 1'
#
loop_
_entity.id
_entity.type
_entity.pdbx_description
1 polymer ?
#
loop_
_entity_poly.entity_id
_entity_poly.type
_entity_poly.pdbx_seq_one_letter_code
_entity_poly.pdbx_strand_id
1 'polypeptide(L)'
;MKLDDFLRLPHDHQQEQLWFRGSVLANRYEDTHIYLLYALDLFYVELQYDSGDNKLLRLSAFTSIEPLTPYLPLLPDDLLAELG
;
A
#
# COMPACT_ATOMS: atom_id res chain seq x y z
N MET A 1 3.37 12.30 -7.50
CA MET A 1 1.96 12.49 -7.92
C MET A 1 1.15 12.82 -6.68
N LYS A 2 0.03 13.53 -6.80
CA LYS A 2 -0.82 13.82 -5.63
C LYS A 2 -1.84 12.70 -5.42
N LEU A 3 -2.25 12.50 -4.17
CA LEU A 3 -3.26 11.49 -3.80
C LEU A 3 -4.56 11.64 -4.63
N ASP A 4 -5.08 12.86 -4.75
CA ASP A 4 -6.33 13.12 -5.50
C ASP A 4 -6.20 12.75 -6.99
N ASP A 5 -5.03 12.96 -7.58
CA ASP A 5 -4.79 12.61 -8.98
C ASP A 5 -4.74 11.09 -9.15
N PHE A 6 -4.12 10.38 -8.20
CA PHE A 6 -4.08 8.92 -8.17
C PHE A 6 -5.48 8.31 -8.01
N LEU A 7 -6.28 8.83 -7.09
CA LEU A 7 -7.64 8.33 -6.83
C LEU A 7 -8.60 8.52 -8.01
N ARG A 8 -8.28 9.44 -8.94
CA ARG A 8 -9.07 9.66 -10.17
C ARG A 8 -8.70 8.72 -11.31
N LEU A 9 -7.60 7.97 -11.20
CA LEU A 9 -7.21 6.99 -12.20
C LEU A 9 -8.15 5.78 -12.19
N PRO A 10 -8.38 5.16 -13.35
CA PRO A 10 -8.88 3.80 -13.43
C PRO A 10 -8.06 2.82 -12.57
N HIS A 11 -8.68 1.77 -12.04
CA HIS A 11 -8.03 0.84 -11.09
C HIS A 11 -6.80 0.13 -11.68
N ASP A 12 -6.86 -0.28 -12.94
CA ASP A 12 -5.73 -0.82 -13.69
C ASP A 12 -4.56 0.16 -13.74
N HIS A 13 -4.84 1.43 -14.06
CA HIS A 13 -3.83 2.48 -14.07
C HIS A 13 -3.29 2.80 -12.66
N GLN A 14 -4.10 2.68 -11.60
CA GLN A 14 -3.62 2.80 -10.23
C GLN A 14 -2.61 1.71 -9.90
N GLN A 15 -2.91 0.45 -10.24
CA GLN A 15 -1.98 -0.67 -10.03
C GLN A 15 -0.69 -0.50 -10.85
N GLU A 16 -0.79 -0.04 -12.10
CA GLU A 16 0.39 0.31 -12.91
C GLU A 16 1.28 1.35 -12.25
N GLN A 17 0.71 2.42 -11.68
CA GLN A 17 1.52 3.41 -10.95
C GLN A 17 2.28 2.76 -9.78
N LEU A 18 1.65 1.83 -9.06
CA LEU A 18 2.30 1.12 -7.95
C LEU A 18 3.43 0.20 -8.44
N TRP A 19 3.21 -0.56 -9.52
CA TRP A 19 4.22 -1.47 -10.05
C TRP A 19 5.42 -0.75 -10.67
N PHE A 20 5.22 0.39 -11.32
CA PHE A 20 6.30 1.11 -12.01
C PHE A 20 6.98 2.18 -11.17
N ARG A 21 6.26 2.77 -10.20
CA ARG A 21 6.74 3.93 -9.44
C ARG A 21 6.63 3.77 -7.94
N GLY A 22 5.86 2.81 -7.46
CA GLY A 22 5.73 2.54 -6.04
C GLY A 22 6.94 1.81 -5.49
N SER A 23 7.27 2.10 -4.24
CA SER A 23 8.24 1.33 -3.46
C SER A 23 7.46 0.38 -2.54
N VAL A 24 7.72 -0.92 -2.64
CA VAL A 24 7.14 -1.91 -1.72
C VAL A 24 7.76 -1.69 -0.34
N LEU A 25 6.90 -1.52 0.67
CA LEU A 25 7.33 -1.34 2.06
C LEU A 25 7.23 -2.64 2.85
N ALA A 26 6.10 -3.33 2.74
CA ALA A 26 5.85 -4.56 3.48
C ALA A 26 4.72 -5.37 2.84
N ASN A 27 4.74 -6.68 3.11
CA ASN A 27 3.66 -7.61 2.80
C ASN A 27 3.16 -8.21 4.11
N ARG A 28 1.84 -8.22 4.31
CA ARG A 28 1.18 -8.80 5.46
C ARG A 28 0.21 -9.88 4.99
N TYR A 29 0.24 -11.04 5.63
CA TYR A 29 -0.58 -12.20 5.25
C TYR A 29 -1.50 -12.54 6.42
N GLU A 30 -2.82 -12.58 6.17
CA GLU A 30 -3.82 -12.87 7.21
C GLU A 30 -4.91 -13.77 6.64
N ASP A 31 -4.98 -15.01 7.12
CA ASP A 31 -5.98 -16.01 6.71
C ASP A 31 -6.11 -16.13 5.18
N THR A 32 -7.22 -15.60 4.64
CA THR A 32 -7.56 -15.63 3.21
C THR A 32 -7.16 -14.34 2.48
N HIS A 33 -6.35 -13.48 3.09
CA HIS A 33 -6.00 -12.17 2.54
C HIS A 33 -4.49 -11.95 2.47
N ILE A 34 -4.09 -11.28 1.40
CA ILE A 34 -2.73 -10.76 1.22
C ILE A 34 -2.83 -9.25 1.14
N TYR A 35 -2.06 -8.56 1.97
CA TYR A 35 -1.95 -7.11 1.93
C TYR A 35 -0.56 -6.69 1.45
N LEU A 36 -0.52 -5.81 0.46
CA LEU A 36 0.71 -5.22 -0.07
C LEU A 36 0.70 -3.73 0.23
N LEU A 37 1.69 -3.26 0.99
CA LEU A 37 1.84 -1.85 1.33
C LEU A 37 2.93 -1.22 0.46
N TYR A 38 2.57 -0.11 -0.19
CA TYR A 38 3.45 0.69 -1.03
C TYR A 38 3.59 2.11 -0.50
N ALA A 39 4.76 2.71 -0.67
CA ALA A 39 4.94 4.15 -0.73
C ALA A 39 4.87 4.61 -2.18
N LEU A 40 4.13 5.69 -2.44
CA LEU A 40 4.08 6.35 -3.74
C LEU A 40 4.17 7.87 -3.54
N ASP A 41 5.35 8.43 -3.83
CA ASP A 41 5.67 9.84 -3.61
C ASP A 41 5.44 10.29 -2.16
N LEU A 42 4.30 10.96 -1.87
CA LEU A 42 3.98 11.57 -0.56
C LEU A 42 2.81 10.88 0.16
N PHE A 43 2.43 9.68 -0.27
CA PHE A 43 1.35 8.91 0.33
C PHE A 43 1.63 7.41 0.26
N TYR A 44 0.80 6.65 0.96
CA TYR A 44 0.85 5.20 1.01
C TYR A 44 -0.35 4.60 0.32
N VAL A 45 -0.18 3.38 -0.20
CA VAL A 45 -1.26 2.59 -0.79
C VAL A 45 -1.20 1.16 -0.28
N GLU A 46 -2.32 0.68 0.25
CA GLU A 46 -2.53 -0.71 0.63
C GLU A 46 -3.41 -1.38 -0.43
N LEU A 47 -2.92 -2.49 -0.97
CA LEU A 47 -3.70 -3.41 -1.79
C LEU A 47 -4.08 -4.63 -0.96
N GLN A 48 -5.35 -4.99 -0.95
CA GLN A 48 -5.86 -6.22 -0.35
C GLN A 48 -6.28 -7.18 -1.45
N TYR A 49 -5.70 -8.36 -1.47
CA TYR A 49 -6.01 -9.45 -2.37
C TYR A 49 -6.64 -10.62 -1.61
N ASP A 50 -7.50 -11.37 -2.28
CA ASP A 50 -7.88 -12.72 -1.87
C ASP A 50 -6.69 -13.66 -2.12
N SER A 51 -6.32 -14.48 -1.13
CA SER A 51 -5.17 -15.36 -1.22
C SER A 51 -5.42 -16.63 -2.04
N GLY A 52 -6.69 -16.95 -2.35
CA GLY A 52 -7.09 -18.12 -3.12
C GLY A 52 -7.10 -17.88 -4.62
N ASP A 53 -7.73 -16.79 -5.08
CA ASP A 53 -7.85 -16.46 -6.51
C ASP A 53 -6.96 -15.28 -6.97
N ASN A 54 -6.22 -14.67 -6.03
CA ASN A 54 -5.35 -13.51 -6.26
C ASN A 54 -6.09 -12.30 -6.88
N LYS A 55 -7.38 -12.17 -6.59
CA LYS A 55 -8.19 -11.03 -7.02
C LYS A 55 -8.00 -9.84 -6.09
N LEU A 56 -7.82 -8.64 -6.67
CA LEU A 56 -7.84 -7.40 -5.92
C LEU A 56 -9.24 -7.17 -5.33
N LEU A 57 -9.33 -7.14 -4.00
CA LEU A 57 -10.56 -6.89 -3.25
C LEU A 57 -10.70 -5.41 -2.89
N ARG A 58 -9.61 -4.75 -2.51
CA ARG A 58 -9.61 -3.35 -2.09
C ARG A 58 -8.27 -2.68 -2.39
N LEU A 59 -8.36 -1.39 -2.70
CA LEU A 59 -7.24 -0.46 -2.75
C LEU A 59 -7.58 0.71 -1.82
N SER A 60 -6.70 0.99 -0.87
CA SER A 60 -6.82 2.12 0.06
C SER A 60 -5.58 3.00 -0.06
N ALA A 61 -5.76 4.30 -0.28
CA ALA A 61 -4.64 5.24 -0.33
C ALA A 61 -4.80 6.31 0.76
N PHE A 62 -3.71 6.64 1.44
CA PHE A 62 -3.74 7.48 2.64
C PHE A 62 -2.40 8.20 2.87
N THR A 63 -2.45 9.36 3.51
CA THR A 63 -1.25 10.14 3.89
C THR A 63 -0.92 10.05 5.37
N SER A 64 -1.83 9.53 6.17
CA SER A 64 -1.69 9.46 7.62
C SER A 64 -1.01 8.15 8.06
N ILE A 65 -0.45 8.14 9.26
CA ILE A 65 0.36 7.00 9.74
C ILE A 65 -0.46 5.96 10.50
N GLU A 66 -1.68 6.28 10.91
CA GLU A 66 -2.53 5.36 11.69
C GLU A 66 -2.77 4.02 10.97
N PRO A 67 -3.03 3.99 9.64
CA PRO A 67 -3.19 2.72 8.92
C PRO A 67 -1.90 1.90 8.78
N LEU A 68 -0.73 2.46 9.11
CA LEU A 68 0.55 1.73 9.13
C LEU A 68 0.73 0.89 10.40
N THR A 69 -0.10 1.09 11.43
CA THR A 69 -0.01 0.38 12.71
C THR A 69 0.15 -1.14 12.57
N PRO A 70 -0.61 -1.84 11.70
CA PRO A 70 -0.46 -3.30 11.52
C PRO A 70 0.87 -3.71 10.86
N TYR A 71 1.57 -2.76 10.23
CA TYR A 71 2.80 -2.99 9.49
C TYR A 71 4.06 -2.63 10.28
N LEU A 72 3.95 -1.89 11.40
CA LEU A 72 5.11 -1.45 12.18
C LEU A 72 6.16 -2.55 12.45
N PRO A 73 5.79 -3.81 12.78
CA PRO A 73 6.79 -4.88 13.00
C PRO A 73 7.50 -5.37 11.72
N LEU A 74 7.00 -4.99 10.55
CA LEU A 74 7.45 -5.43 9.23
C LEU A 74 8.20 -4.32 8.47
N LEU A 75 8.10 -3.08 8.93
CA LEU A 75 8.75 -1.94 8.31
C LEU A 75 10.25 -1.91 8.68
N PRO A 76 11.10 -1.38 7.78
CA PRO A 76 12.52 -1.25 8.07
C PRO A 76 12.79 -0.11 9.07
N ASP A 77 13.88 -0.22 9.83
CA ASP A 77 14.22 0.69 10.95
C ASP A 77 14.38 2.15 10.52
N ASP A 78 14.89 2.39 9.31
CA ASP A 78 15.04 3.72 8.73
C ASP A 78 13.69 4.41 8.51
N LEU A 79 12.70 3.68 7.99
CA LEU A 79 11.35 4.19 7.83
C LEU A 79 10.67 4.43 9.18
N LEU A 80 10.87 3.53 10.16
CA LEU A 80 10.32 3.72 11.51
C LEU A 80 10.87 4.97 12.19
N ALA A 81 12.14 5.33 11.93
CA ALA A 81 12.75 6.55 12.46
C ALA A 81 12.15 7.84 11.87
N GLU A 82 11.57 7.79 10.67
CA GLU A 82 10.89 8.94 10.03
C GLU A 82 9.43 9.11 10.49
N LEU A 83 8.86 8.10 11.14
CA LEU A 83 7.48 8.10 11.63
C LEU A 83 7.34 8.64 13.08
N GLY A 84 8.44 8.92 13.78
CA GLY A 84 8.49 9.41 15.17
C GLY A 84 8.96 10.85 15.30
#